data_AF-A0A8T5RE93-F1
#
_entry.id   AF-A0A8T5RE93-F1
#
_cell.length_a   1.000
_cell.length_b   1.000
_cell.length_c   1.000
_cell.angle_alpha   90.00
_cell.angle_beta   90.00
_cell.angle_gamma   90.00
#
_symmetry.space_group_name_H-M   'P 1'
#
loop_
_entity.id
_entity.type
_entity.pdbx_description
1 polymer ?
#
loop_
_entity_poly.entity_id
_entity_poly.type
_entity_poly.pdbx_seq_one_letter_code
_entity_poly.pdbx_strand_id
1 'polypeptide(L)'
;MIDSWLSKTKFKDMYEKFVRKFFLGKVSANQLTIIGLIFGLVGSFLIYLSSLLEDFLIIMMIASVSIVSISFVIDTIDGSVARYEGPTSFGGILDIFCDRLVEIAIIISLVASDSQNLLWAGMFSLAAIILCISMFLIVGGINKRSGVENTSKVITYQNGLMERSETFLFFLAMIILIPWRLILLWIFSGLVFTTAILRLIKAHKLFQE
;
A
#
# COMPACT_ATOMS: atom_id res chain seq x y z
N MET A 1 5.01 10.49 5.32
CA MET A 1 5.65 11.02 6.56
C MET A 1 6.84 10.17 7.00
N ILE A 2 6.74 8.85 6.92
CA ILE A 2 7.87 7.93 7.13
C ILE A 2 8.71 7.78 5.86
N ASP A 3 8.06 7.71 4.70
CA ASP A 3 8.73 7.56 3.39
C ASP A 3 9.66 8.74 3.07
N SER A 4 9.19 9.96 3.34
CA SER A 4 10.00 11.18 3.19
C SER A 4 11.23 11.19 4.12
N TRP A 5 11.09 10.66 5.34
CA TRP A 5 12.20 10.56 6.29
C TRP A 5 13.21 9.48 5.87
N LEU A 6 12.74 8.27 5.53
CA LEU A 6 13.57 7.16 5.07
C LEU A 6 14.39 7.54 3.84
N SER A 7 13.79 8.29 2.90
CA SER A 7 14.47 8.72 1.67
C SER A 7 15.71 9.61 1.89
N LYS A 8 15.85 10.23 3.08
CA LYS A 8 16.95 11.14 3.44
C LYS A 8 18.04 10.48 4.29
N THR A 9 17.91 9.19 4.61
CA THR A 9 18.84 8.48 5.49
C THR A 9 19.85 7.64 4.70
N LYS A 10 21.02 7.37 5.32
CA LYS A 10 22.05 6.46 4.79
C LYS A 10 21.55 5.03 4.53
N PHE A 11 20.40 4.67 5.12
CA PHE A 11 19.74 3.39 4.89
C PHE A 11 19.36 3.21 3.42
N LYS A 12 18.95 4.30 2.74
CA LYS A 12 18.61 4.27 1.31
C LYS A 12 19.79 3.82 0.45
N ASP A 13 20.99 4.36 0.68
CA ASP A 13 22.18 4.00 -0.10
C ASP A 13 22.60 2.55 0.12
N MET A 14 22.49 2.06 1.36
CA MET A 14 22.76 0.66 1.69
C MET A 14 21.75 -0.27 1.03
N TYR A 15 20.46 0.09 1.10
CA TYR A 15 19.36 -0.63 0.48
C TYR A 15 19.50 -0.69 -1.05
N GLU A 16 19.79 0.44 -1.69
CA GLU A 16 19.98 0.49 -3.15
C GLU A 16 21.19 -0.34 -3.61
N LYS A 17 22.29 -0.36 -2.86
CA LYS A 17 23.43 -1.25 -3.12
C LYS A 17 23.04 -2.72 -3.01
N PHE A 18 22.22 -3.08 -2.03
CA PHE A 18 21.71 -4.43 -1.87
C PHE A 18 20.85 -4.84 -3.07
N VAL A 19 19.87 -4.01 -3.46
CA VAL A 19 19.00 -4.25 -4.63
C VAL A 19 19.84 -4.47 -5.89
N ARG A 20 20.81 -3.58 -6.16
CA ARG A 20 21.70 -3.70 -7.33
C ARG A 20 22.51 -4.99 -7.34
N LYS A 21 23.01 -5.42 -6.19
CA LYS A 21 23.86 -6.63 -6.09
C LYS A 21 23.07 -7.92 -6.29
N PHE A 22 21.84 -7.96 -5.76
CA PHE A 22 21.08 -9.21 -5.66
C PHE A 22 19.99 -9.37 -6.73
N PHE A 23 19.39 -8.29 -7.24
CA PHE A 23 18.20 -8.37 -8.09
C PHE A 23 18.40 -7.84 -9.52
N LEU A 24 19.21 -6.79 -9.67
CA LEU A 24 19.38 -6.11 -10.96
C LEU A 24 19.98 -7.05 -12.03
N GLY A 25 19.33 -7.12 -13.19
CA GLY A 25 19.72 -8.01 -14.30
C GLY A 25 19.46 -9.50 -14.07
N LYS A 26 18.85 -9.88 -12.94
CA LYS A 26 18.52 -11.29 -12.61
C LYS A 26 17.02 -11.56 -12.56
N VAL A 27 16.24 -10.59 -12.06
CA VAL A 27 14.79 -10.70 -11.91
C VAL A 27 14.17 -9.39 -12.37
N SER A 28 13.12 -9.47 -13.19
CA SER A 28 12.45 -8.26 -13.67
C SER A 28 11.54 -7.66 -12.59
N ALA A 29 11.30 -6.34 -12.67
CA ALA A 29 10.37 -5.67 -11.77
C ALA A 29 8.98 -6.35 -11.76
N ASN A 30 8.42 -6.67 -12.94
CA ASN A 30 7.11 -7.33 -13.03
C ASN A 30 7.07 -8.71 -12.34
N GLN A 31 8.17 -9.48 -12.39
CA GLN A 31 8.27 -10.75 -11.68
C GLN A 31 8.23 -10.54 -10.18
N LEU A 32 8.97 -9.53 -9.68
CA LEU A 32 8.94 -9.17 -8.26
C LEU A 32 7.55 -8.72 -7.83
N THR A 33 6.84 -7.91 -8.62
CA THR A 33 5.46 -7.50 -8.33
C THR A 33 4.52 -8.70 -8.21
N ILE A 34 4.60 -9.68 -9.10
CA ILE A 34 3.79 -10.91 -9.04
C ILE A 34 4.16 -11.76 -7.82
N ILE A 35 5.46 -11.89 -7.49
CA ILE A 35 5.88 -12.60 -6.29
C ILE A 35 5.32 -11.88 -5.05
N GLY A 36 5.47 -10.55 -4.98
CA GLY A 36 4.90 -9.72 -3.92
C GLY A 36 3.40 -9.94 -3.75
N LEU A 37 2.64 -9.99 -4.85
CA LEU A 37 1.22 -10.31 -4.86
C LEU A 37 0.93 -11.67 -4.23
N ILE A 38 1.65 -12.73 -4.64
CA ILE A 38 1.46 -14.09 -4.11
C ILE A 38 1.69 -14.11 -2.60
N PHE A 39 2.79 -13.52 -2.13
CA PHE A 39 3.06 -13.41 -0.69
C PHE A 39 1.95 -12.62 0.01
N GLY A 40 1.51 -11.50 -0.55
CA GLY A 40 0.43 -10.70 0.04
C GLY A 40 -0.87 -11.48 0.21
N LEU A 41 -1.26 -12.24 -0.82
CA LEU A 41 -2.46 -13.09 -0.81
C LEU A 41 -2.36 -14.27 0.14
N VAL A 42 -1.21 -14.94 0.21
CA VAL A 42 -0.98 -16.00 1.19
C VAL A 42 -1.04 -15.41 2.59
N GLY A 43 -0.40 -14.26 2.81
CA GLY A 43 -0.40 -13.55 4.08
C GLY A 43 -1.80 -13.17 4.54
N SER A 44 -2.64 -12.63 3.64
CA SER A 44 -4.03 -12.31 3.95
C SER A 44 -4.86 -13.56 4.23
N PHE A 45 -4.70 -14.62 3.43
CA PHE A 45 -5.40 -15.88 3.66
C PHE A 45 -5.09 -16.48 5.05
N LEU A 46 -3.84 -16.37 5.52
CA LEU A 46 -3.47 -16.80 6.87
C LEU A 46 -4.14 -15.99 7.98
N ILE A 47 -4.46 -14.70 7.76
CA ILE A 47 -5.27 -13.90 8.70
C ILE A 47 -6.63 -14.56 8.89
N TYR A 48 -7.29 -14.92 7.79
CA TYR A 48 -8.58 -15.59 7.83
C TYR A 48 -8.48 -16.98 8.46
N LEU A 49 -7.48 -17.77 8.08
CA LEU A 49 -7.31 -19.11 8.65
C LEU A 49 -7.06 -19.08 10.16
N SER A 50 -6.42 -18.01 10.66
CA SER A 50 -6.17 -17.82 12.09
C SER A 50 -7.44 -17.78 12.95
N SER A 51 -8.59 -17.36 12.39
CA SER A 51 -9.87 -17.40 13.11
C SER A 51 -10.59 -18.75 13.04
N LEU A 52 -10.22 -19.63 12.10
CA LEU A 52 -10.81 -20.97 11.98
C LEU A 52 -10.08 -22.01 12.83
N LEU A 53 -8.76 -21.83 13.02
CA LEU A 53 -7.88 -22.76 13.72
C LEU A 53 -7.34 -22.13 14.99
N GLU A 54 -8.17 -22.04 16.03
CA GLU A 54 -7.84 -21.36 17.29
C GLU A 54 -6.55 -21.90 17.95
N ASP A 55 -6.34 -23.22 17.90
CA ASP A 55 -5.14 -23.88 18.45
C ASP A 55 -3.82 -23.39 17.80
N PHE A 56 -3.88 -22.90 16.57
CA PHE A 56 -2.74 -22.41 15.80
C PHE A 56 -2.74 -20.89 15.63
N LEU A 57 -3.62 -20.16 16.32
CA LEU A 57 -3.83 -18.73 16.16
C LEU A 57 -2.51 -17.93 16.15
N ILE A 58 -1.67 -18.11 17.18
CA ILE A 58 -0.43 -17.34 17.34
C ILE A 58 0.55 -17.63 16.19
N ILE A 59 0.70 -18.90 15.80
CA ILE A 59 1.60 -19.30 14.72
C ILE A 59 1.12 -18.72 13.39
N MET A 60 -0.18 -18.80 13.11
CA MET A 60 -0.77 -18.25 11.88
C MET A 60 -0.67 -16.74 11.82
N MET A 61 -0.81 -16.04 12.96
CA MET A 61 -0.60 -14.59 13.02
C MET A 61 0.85 -14.20 12.76
N ILE A 62 1.81 -14.88 13.39
CA ILE A 62 3.24 -14.62 13.16
C ILE A 62 3.60 -14.89 11.69
N ALA A 63 3.09 -16.00 11.14
CA ALA A 63 3.29 -16.34 9.74
C ALA A 63 2.68 -15.28 8.80
N SER A 64 1.45 -14.84 9.07
CA SER A 64 0.77 -13.79 8.32
C SER A 64 1.55 -12.48 8.34
N VAL A 65 1.93 -11.99 9.53
CA VAL A 65 2.76 -10.77 9.69
C VAL A 65 4.05 -10.89 8.91
N SER A 66 4.75 -12.02 9.02
CA SER A 66 6.02 -12.25 8.35
C SER A 66 5.85 -12.23 6.83
N ILE A 67 4.84 -12.94 6.30
CA ILE A 67 4.58 -13.07 4.87
C ILE A 67 4.09 -11.76 4.25
N VAL A 68 3.19 -11.03 4.93
CA VAL A 68 2.73 -9.70 4.48
C VAL A 68 3.90 -8.70 4.51
N SER A 69 4.78 -8.79 5.51
CA SER A 69 6.00 -7.96 5.54
C SER A 69 6.97 -8.27 4.41
N ILE A 70 7.13 -9.55 4.07
CA ILE A 70 7.93 -9.95 2.90
C ILE A 70 7.32 -9.40 1.61
N SER A 71 6.00 -9.48 1.44
CA SER A 71 5.29 -8.89 0.30
C SER A 71 5.61 -7.39 0.16
N PHE A 72 5.49 -6.64 1.25
CA PHE A 72 5.82 -5.21 1.27
C PHE A 72 7.28 -4.92 0.92
N VAL A 73 8.23 -5.72 1.42
CA VAL A 73 9.65 -5.55 1.08
C VAL A 73 9.89 -5.83 -0.40
N ILE A 74 9.34 -6.90 -0.96
CA ILE A 74 9.51 -7.26 -2.37
C ILE A 74 9.00 -6.16 -3.29
N ASP A 75 7.85 -5.59 -2.95
CA ASP A 75 7.28 -4.44 -3.64
C ASP A 75 8.21 -3.20 -3.58
N THR A 76 8.80 -2.87 -2.42
CA THR A 76 9.79 -1.78 -2.40
C THR A 76 11.03 -2.08 -3.26
N ILE A 77 11.35 -3.36 -3.49
CA ILE A 77 12.46 -3.80 -4.33
C ILE A 77 12.08 -3.67 -5.81
N ASP A 78 10.85 -4.04 -6.19
CA ASP A 78 10.40 -3.97 -7.58
C ASP A 78 10.45 -2.53 -8.13
N GLY A 79 10.01 -1.55 -7.35
CA GLY A 79 10.03 -0.15 -7.73
C GLY A 79 11.46 0.38 -7.80
N SER A 80 12.37 -0.21 -7.03
CA SER A 80 13.80 0.11 -7.11
C SER A 80 14.45 -0.49 -8.36
N VAL A 81 14.12 -1.74 -8.71
CA VAL A 81 14.58 -2.38 -9.96
C VAL A 81 14.04 -1.63 -11.18
N ALA A 82 12.75 -1.28 -11.19
CA ALA A 82 12.13 -0.51 -12.27
C ALA A 82 12.79 0.86 -12.48
N ARG A 83 13.18 1.55 -11.40
CA ARG A 83 13.93 2.82 -11.50
C ARG A 83 15.31 2.66 -12.14
N TYR A 84 15.95 1.50 -11.97
CA TYR A 84 17.28 1.24 -12.53
C TYR A 84 17.25 0.69 -13.95
N GLU A 85 16.32 -0.19 -14.28
CA GLU A 85 16.22 -0.81 -15.60
C GLU A 85 15.42 0.04 -16.60
N GLY A 86 14.63 1.00 -16.09
CA GLY A 86 13.76 1.86 -16.88
C GLY A 86 12.28 1.49 -16.67
N PRO A 87 11.46 2.40 -16.11
CA PRO A 87 10.06 2.09 -15.82
C PRO A 87 9.28 1.87 -17.12
N THR A 88 8.43 0.84 -17.12
CA THR A 88 7.51 0.56 -18.24
C THR A 88 6.08 0.94 -17.88
N SER A 89 5.28 1.35 -18.87
CA SER A 89 3.87 1.69 -18.66
C SER A 89 3.07 0.51 -18.09
N PHE A 90 3.33 -0.71 -18.58
CA PHE A 90 2.67 -1.91 -18.07
C PHE A 90 3.09 -2.24 -16.64
N GLY A 91 4.39 -2.13 -16.32
CA GLY A 91 4.87 -2.37 -14.96
C GLY A 91 4.20 -1.46 -13.93
N GLY A 92 4.03 -0.16 -14.24
CA GLY A 92 3.30 0.75 -13.35
C GLY A 92 1.81 0.42 -13.19
N ILE A 93 1.16 -0.12 -14.23
CA ILE A 93 -0.23 -0.60 -14.12
C ILE A 93 -0.30 -1.86 -13.23
N LEU A 94 0.63 -2.79 -13.44
CA LEU A 94 0.70 -4.04 -12.70
C LEU A 94 0.95 -3.78 -11.21
N ASP A 95 1.90 -2.89 -10.89
CA ASP A 95 2.22 -2.43 -9.53
C ASP A 95 0.97 -1.92 -8.79
N ILE A 96 0.31 -0.91 -9.36
CA ILE A 96 -0.93 -0.34 -8.79
C ILE A 96 -2.01 -1.42 -8.61
N PHE A 97 -2.20 -2.30 -9.60
CA PHE A 97 -3.21 -3.35 -9.53
C PHE A 97 -2.91 -4.36 -8.41
N CYS A 98 -1.68 -4.85 -8.34
CA CYS A 98 -1.21 -5.80 -7.34
C CYS A 98 -1.33 -5.23 -5.93
N ASP A 99 -0.92 -3.97 -5.74
CA ASP A 99 -1.08 -3.26 -4.47
C ASP A 99 -2.51 -3.24 -3.98
N ARG A 100 -3.42 -2.78 -4.86
CA ARG A 100 -4.84 -2.68 -4.50
C ARG A 100 -5.39 -4.05 -4.16
N LEU A 101 -4.98 -5.08 -4.91
CA LEU A 101 -5.44 -6.45 -4.67
C LEU A 101 -4.99 -6.97 -3.31
N VAL A 102 -3.74 -6.72 -2.90
CA VAL A 102 -3.24 -7.10 -1.57
C VAL A 102 -3.94 -6.33 -0.46
N GLU A 103 -4.09 -5.00 -0.58
CA GLU A 103 -4.80 -4.18 0.42
C GLU A 103 -6.25 -4.66 0.62
N ILE A 104 -6.96 -4.90 -0.49
CA ILE A 104 -8.33 -5.41 -0.47
C ILE A 104 -8.38 -6.80 0.17
N ALA A 105 -7.46 -7.70 -0.19
CA ALA A 105 -7.42 -9.05 0.36
C ALA A 105 -7.19 -9.04 1.88
N ILE A 106 -6.29 -8.21 2.39
CA ILE A 106 -6.06 -8.06 3.83
C ILE A 106 -7.33 -7.59 4.55
N ILE A 107 -8.01 -6.55 4.04
CA ILE A 107 -9.24 -6.05 4.67
C ILE A 107 -10.35 -7.10 4.63
N ILE A 108 -10.52 -7.80 3.51
CA ILE A 108 -11.51 -8.88 3.39
C ILE A 108 -11.20 -9.99 4.39
N SER A 109 -9.94 -10.41 4.51
CA SER A 109 -9.55 -11.45 5.47
C SER A 109 -9.75 -11.04 6.92
N LEU A 110 -9.49 -9.77 7.26
CA LEU A 110 -9.80 -9.21 8.59
C LEU A 110 -11.32 -9.25 8.85
N VAL A 111 -12.14 -8.76 7.91
CA VAL A 111 -13.61 -8.80 8.05
C VAL A 111 -14.12 -10.23 8.14
N ALA A 112 -13.61 -11.14 7.32
CA ALA A 112 -14.02 -12.54 7.35
C ALA A 112 -13.65 -13.24 8.66
N SER A 113 -12.60 -12.77 9.35
CA SER A 113 -12.17 -13.33 10.65
C SER A 113 -13.10 -12.98 11.81
N ASP A 114 -13.86 -11.88 11.71
CA ASP A 114 -14.88 -11.45 12.69
C ASP A 114 -15.92 -10.57 11.98
N SER A 115 -16.78 -11.22 11.19
CA SER A 115 -17.72 -10.53 10.32
C SER A 115 -18.80 -9.77 11.10
N GLN A 116 -19.15 -10.24 12.30
CA GLN A 116 -20.17 -9.59 13.11
C GLN A 116 -19.74 -8.20 13.59
N ASN A 117 -18.47 -8.04 13.99
CA ASN A 117 -17.99 -6.76 14.50
C ASN A 117 -17.33 -5.90 13.43
N LEU A 118 -16.62 -6.50 12.47
CA LEU A 118 -15.74 -5.76 11.56
C LEU A 118 -16.37 -5.39 10.22
N LEU A 119 -17.55 -5.94 9.86
CA LEU A 119 -18.18 -5.75 8.55
C LEU A 119 -18.27 -4.27 8.13
N TRP A 120 -18.89 -3.44 8.97
CA TRP A 120 -19.08 -2.03 8.63
C TRP A 120 -17.76 -1.28 8.53
N ALA A 121 -16.87 -1.43 9.52
CA ALA A 121 -15.57 -0.74 9.51
C ALA A 121 -14.72 -1.16 8.29
N GLY A 122 -14.77 -2.43 7.90
CA GLY A 122 -14.12 -2.93 6.69
C GLY A 122 -14.74 -2.40 5.40
N MET A 123 -16.08 -2.37 5.28
CA MET A 123 -16.77 -1.78 4.12
C MET A 123 -16.43 -0.29 3.95
N PHE A 124 -16.44 0.47 5.04
CA PHE A 124 -16.04 1.88 5.04
C PHE A 124 -14.55 2.05 4.66
N SER A 125 -13.68 1.14 5.11
CA SER A 125 -12.26 1.14 4.72
C SER A 125 -12.07 0.91 3.21
N LEU A 126 -12.77 -0.08 2.64
CA LEU A 126 -12.74 -0.35 1.20
C LEU A 126 -13.29 0.82 0.38
N ALA A 127 -14.41 1.41 0.80
CA ALA A 127 -14.98 2.58 0.15
C ALA A 127 -14.01 3.78 0.18
N ALA A 128 -13.35 4.02 1.32
CA ALA A 128 -12.36 5.08 1.45
C ALA A 128 -11.15 4.84 0.52
N ILE A 129 -10.66 3.61 0.42
CA ILE A 129 -9.57 3.24 -0.52
C ILE A 129 -9.98 3.53 -1.95
N ILE A 130 -11.17 3.11 -2.38
CA ILE A 130 -11.69 3.34 -3.74
C ILE A 130 -11.72 4.84 -4.06
N LEU A 131 -12.28 5.66 -3.17
CA LEU A 131 -12.30 7.11 -3.36
C LEU A 131 -10.89 7.71 -3.44
N CYS A 132 -9.99 7.26 -2.57
CA CYS A 132 -8.62 7.77 -2.49
C CYS A 132 -7.81 7.46 -3.75
N ILE A 133 -7.92 6.23 -4.29
CA ILE A 133 -7.22 5.83 -5.52
C ILE A 133 -7.85 6.45 -6.77
N SER A 134 -9.18 6.55 -6.85
CA SER A 134 -9.86 7.23 -7.97
C SER A 134 -9.41 8.68 -8.09
N MET A 135 -9.37 9.40 -6.97
CA MET A 135 -8.87 10.79 -6.94
C MET A 135 -7.40 10.88 -7.36
N PHE A 136 -6.56 9.95 -6.92
CA PHE A 136 -5.15 9.92 -7.29
C PHE A 136 -4.94 9.73 -8.80
N LEU A 137 -5.62 8.73 -9.37
CA LEU A 137 -5.50 8.40 -10.79
C LEU A 137 -6.07 9.51 -11.69
N ILE A 138 -7.22 10.10 -11.33
CA ILE A 138 -7.83 11.19 -12.10
C ILE A 138 -6.92 12.42 -12.09
N VAL A 139 -6.46 12.87 -10.91
CA VAL A 139 -5.60 14.05 -10.79
C VAL A 139 -4.25 13.83 -11.49
N GLY A 140 -3.66 12.64 -11.33
CA GLY A 140 -2.42 12.28 -12.03
C GLY A 140 -2.58 12.26 -13.56
N GLY A 141 -3.71 11.74 -14.06
CA GLY A 141 -4.02 11.70 -15.48
C GLY A 141 -4.23 13.07 -16.10
N ILE A 142 -4.92 13.98 -15.42
CA ILE A 142 -5.12 15.36 -15.90
C ILE A 142 -3.80 16.13 -15.92
N ASN A 143 -2.99 16.05 -14.85
CA ASN A 143 -1.69 16.72 -14.79
C ASN A 143 -0.77 16.33 -15.96
N LYS A 144 -0.75 15.04 -16.33
CA LYS A 144 0.06 14.55 -17.46
C LYS A 144 -0.41 15.11 -18.81
N ARG A 145 -1.71 15.34 -18.98
CA ARG A 145 -2.29 15.88 -20.22
C ARG A 145 -2.11 17.39 -20.35
N SER A 146 -2.18 18.12 -19.25
CA SER A 146 -2.13 19.60 -19.24
C SER A 146 -0.71 20.19 -19.34
N GLY A 147 0.34 19.37 -19.46
CA GLY A 147 1.72 19.86 -19.62
C GLY A 147 2.27 20.65 -18.43
N VAL A 148 1.62 20.56 -17.25
CA VAL A 148 2.00 21.26 -16.00
C VAL A 148 3.20 20.55 -15.34
N GLU A 149 4.21 20.19 -16.12
CA GLU A 149 5.50 19.68 -15.61
C GLU A 149 6.48 20.82 -15.31
N ASN A 150 6.30 22.00 -15.92
CA ASN A 150 7.30 23.08 -15.95
C ASN A 150 7.13 24.22 -14.93
N THR A 151 6.19 24.13 -13.98
CA THR A 151 6.24 25.02 -12.81
C THR A 151 6.89 24.27 -11.65
N SER A 152 8.12 24.66 -11.36
CA SER A 152 9.09 24.14 -10.40
C SER A 152 8.66 24.16 -8.91
N LYS A 153 7.37 23.95 -8.64
CA LYS A 153 6.76 23.78 -7.31
C LYS A 153 5.66 22.69 -7.24
N VAL A 154 5.22 22.11 -8.36
CA VAL A 154 3.99 21.27 -8.38
C VAL A 154 4.25 19.78 -8.10
N ILE A 155 5.48 19.29 -8.21
CA ILE A 155 5.87 18.01 -7.58
C ILE A 155 6.19 18.23 -6.09
N THR A 156 5.32 18.95 -5.38
CA THR A 156 5.30 18.75 -3.94
C THR A 156 4.56 17.45 -3.75
N TYR A 157 5.34 16.37 -3.56
CA TYR A 157 4.92 15.09 -2.96
C TYR A 157 3.56 15.29 -2.27
N GLN A 158 2.51 14.68 -2.82
CA GLN A 158 1.20 14.72 -2.19
C GLN A 158 1.29 13.93 -0.89
N ASN A 159 1.80 14.57 0.17
CA ASN A 159 1.81 14.02 1.50
C ASN A 159 0.34 13.89 1.89
N GLY A 160 -0.16 12.65 1.77
CA GLY A 160 -1.40 12.22 2.38
C GLY A 160 -1.16 11.98 3.86
N LEU A 161 -2.22 11.97 4.65
CA LEU A 161 -2.10 11.51 6.04
C LEU A 161 -1.81 10.00 6.08
N MET A 162 -2.30 9.28 5.07
CA MET A 162 -2.01 7.87 4.84
C MET A 162 -1.24 7.72 3.52
N GLU A 163 0.06 7.43 3.60
CA GLU A 163 0.87 7.00 2.46
C GLU A 163 1.06 5.47 2.53
N ARG A 164 1.99 4.93 1.73
CA ARG A 164 2.19 3.49 1.56
C ARG A 164 2.68 2.82 2.85
N SER A 165 3.71 3.39 3.48
CA SER A 165 4.26 2.85 4.73
C SER A 165 3.29 2.95 5.90
N GLU A 166 2.56 4.06 6.03
CA GLU A 166 1.56 4.23 7.09
C GLU A 166 0.42 3.22 6.94
N THR A 167 -0.06 2.98 5.71
CA THR A 167 -1.07 1.94 5.41
C THR A 167 -0.60 0.56 5.85
N PHE A 168 0.64 0.20 5.48
CA PHE A 168 1.24 -1.08 5.85
C PHE A 168 1.37 -1.24 7.38
N LEU A 169 1.79 -0.20 8.10
CA LEU A 169 1.86 -0.23 9.57
C LEU A 169 0.48 -0.42 10.21
N PHE A 170 -0.56 0.22 9.67
CA PHE A 170 -1.94 0.00 10.11
C PHE A 170 -2.37 -1.44 9.92
N PHE A 171 -2.05 -2.06 8.78
CA PHE A 171 -2.36 -3.47 8.57
C PHE A 171 -1.61 -4.39 9.52
N LEU A 172 -0.31 -4.17 9.75
CA LEU A 172 0.44 -4.94 10.75
C LEU A 172 -0.18 -4.79 12.15
N ALA A 173 -0.55 -3.57 12.54
CA ALA A 173 -1.20 -3.31 13.81
C ALA A 173 -2.56 -4.05 13.92
N MET A 174 -3.37 -4.05 12.86
CA MET A 174 -4.64 -4.79 12.83
C MET A 174 -4.44 -6.31 12.90
N ILE A 175 -3.40 -6.83 12.25
CA ILE A 175 -3.09 -8.27 12.30
C ILE A 175 -2.72 -8.66 13.72
N ILE A 176 -1.83 -7.91 14.38
CA ILE A 176 -1.28 -8.22 15.71
C ILE A 176 -2.28 -7.92 16.84
N LEU A 177 -2.93 -6.76 16.82
CA LEU A 177 -3.78 -6.26 17.92
C LEU A 177 -5.24 -6.66 17.71
N ILE A 178 -5.56 -7.95 17.87
CA ILE A 178 -6.92 -8.49 17.67
C ILE A 178 -8.01 -7.66 18.38
N PRO A 179 -7.90 -7.33 19.68
CA PRO A 179 -8.98 -6.62 20.38
C PRO A 179 -9.22 -5.19 19.87
N TRP A 180 -8.23 -4.61 19.18
CA TRP A 180 -8.28 -3.23 18.70
C TRP A 180 -8.62 -3.12 17.21
N ARG A 181 -8.84 -4.26 16.51
CA ARG A 181 -9.12 -4.30 15.05
C ARG A 181 -10.24 -3.36 14.63
N LEU A 182 -11.35 -3.35 15.38
CA LEU A 182 -12.50 -2.50 15.08
C LEU A 182 -12.15 -1.01 15.10
N ILE A 183 -11.50 -0.57 16.18
CA ILE A 183 -11.10 0.83 16.37
C ILE A 183 -10.07 1.22 15.31
N LEU A 184 -9.08 0.35 15.05
CA LEU A 184 -8.05 0.59 14.05
C LEU A 184 -8.64 0.71 12.64
N LEU A 185 -9.60 -0.13 12.25
CA LEU A 185 -10.26 -0.03 10.94
C LEU A 185 -11.03 1.28 10.79
N TRP A 186 -11.73 1.75 11.83
CA TRP A 186 -12.41 3.05 11.78
C TRP A 186 -11.43 4.21 11.65
N ILE A 187 -10.35 4.20 12.43
CA ILE A 187 -9.29 5.21 12.33
C ILE A 187 -8.67 5.19 10.93
N PHE A 188 -8.33 4.01 10.42
CA PHE A 188 -7.79 3.83 9.08
C PHE A 188 -8.73 4.39 8.01
N SER A 189 -10.01 4.00 8.04
CA SER A 189 -11.02 4.51 7.10
C SER A 189 -11.13 6.03 7.16
N GLY A 190 -11.20 6.62 8.35
CA GLY A 190 -11.29 8.07 8.53
C GLY A 190 -10.06 8.81 7.98
N LEU A 191 -8.86 8.28 8.19
CA LEU A 191 -7.62 8.87 7.67
C LEU A 191 -7.49 8.75 6.15
N VAL A 192 -7.85 7.60 5.57
CA VAL A 192 -7.84 7.39 4.11
C VAL A 192 -8.90 8.28 3.45
N PHE A 193 -10.10 8.35 4.01
CA PHE A 193 -11.16 9.22 3.52
C PHE A 193 -10.76 10.70 3.59
N THR A 194 -10.18 11.13 4.71
CA THR A 194 -9.63 12.48 4.85
C THR A 194 -8.55 12.76 3.80
N THR A 195 -7.68 11.78 3.52
CA THR A 195 -6.67 11.89 2.46
C THR A 195 -7.31 12.06 1.08
N ALA A 196 -8.40 11.36 0.79
CA ALA A 196 -9.17 11.54 -0.45
C ALA A 196 -9.75 12.97 -0.57
N ILE A 197 -10.34 13.50 0.51
CA ILE A 197 -10.85 14.88 0.56
C ILE A 197 -9.72 15.89 0.35
N LEU A 198 -8.59 15.73 1.02
CA LEU A 198 -7.43 16.61 0.86
C LEU A 198 -6.93 16.62 -0.59
N ARG A 199 -6.96 15.47 -1.28
CA ARG A 199 -6.64 15.38 -2.72
C ARG A 199 -7.67 16.14 -3.57
N LEU A 200 -8.95 16.04 -3.26
CA LEU A 200 -10.02 16.78 -3.96
C LEU A 200 -9.88 18.30 -3.79
N ILE A 201 -9.67 18.78 -2.56
CA ILE A 201 -9.48 20.21 -2.28
C ILE A 201 -8.24 20.74 -3.02
N LYS A 202 -7.13 19.97 -3.03
CA LYS A 202 -5.93 20.34 -3.78
C LYS A 202 -6.18 20.36 -5.28
N ALA A 203 -6.92 19.38 -5.82
CA ALA A 203 -7.29 19.36 -7.23
C ALA A 203 -8.12 20.60 -7.60
N HIS A 204 -9.08 20.98 -6.77
CA HIS A 204 -9.85 22.19 -6.98
C HIS A 204 -8.96 23.44 -7.06
N LYS A 205 -7.99 23.59 -6.15
CA LYS A 205 -7.03 24.72 -6.19
C LYS A 205 -6.08 24.70 -7.39
N LEU A 206 -5.78 23.53 -7.95
CA LEU A 206 -4.88 23.37 -9.10
C LEU A 206 -5.58 23.62 -10.44
N PHE A 207 -6.88 23.32 -10.53
CA PHE A 207 -7.69 23.40 -11.75
C PHE A 207 -8.75 24.49 -11.71
N GLN A 208 -8.71 25.37 -10.70
CA GLN A 208 -9.36 26.67 -10.77
C GLN A 208 -8.45 27.57 -11.61
N GLU A 209 -8.85 27.82 -12.85
CA GLU A 209 -8.43 28.99 -13.63
C GLU A 209 -8.63 30.28 -12.82
#